data_AF-A0A9W6X4E2-F1
#
_entry.id   AF-A0A9W6X4E2-F1
#
_cell.length_a   1.000
_cell.length_b   1.000
_cell.length_c   1.000
_cell.angle_alpha   90.00
_cell.angle_beta   90.00
_cell.angle_gamma   90.00
#
_symmetry.space_group_name_H-M   'P 1'
#
loop_
_entity.id
_entity.type
_entity.pdbx_description
1 polymer ?
#
loop_
_entity_poly.entity_id
_entity_poly.type
_entity_poly.pdbx_seq_one_letter_code
_entity_poly.pdbx_strand_id
1 'polypeptide(L)'
;MNPRDQRNVESSDSHMKAILPSQGSNFAFDGTNSDLARQLYFRAKAGDTVTQFKNFGVPSLIQLRLDSLQLNWNALSGIAQRALLWDSGFGVNEDNNSVQIWTLNGHSMADLAVPLPEFQAVGCIEKVCKQPDNTTSLSNKWCGGTQMLNAARCVVENFDDNRDIHAAMWVTGGNPVVIPTPRVRKHQWKDERDHGSYTVFAVHTLDFDDEPAWDFCAESNDNGGYGSLVLPCFTTANISEDIRNAMEEVQGSPWVSRWLVEDFGAAAHTNSTSDHTSFNFVLLALIITGTITAIALVGMYIYFRRGQPDSEEEDSKVYLESVYRDSFKDASSPGNNCKFERCTLDDTASSSNKGSSRASNTNFDGEFSSGTNSIMKTLLTSEYLVGKRLCYDGITFTRALSRGGNGEVWLGEYNGRTVAIKRLLQNKAHNADAVEEFVQEIELSASLVHPNIASFVGVAWNSLDKIVMVLEFFPMGDLQAHLSSYANAMAWSTDKIRIAVGIGRALECLHSRTPPLIHRDLKAKNILLTEALEAKLIDFGVSRDRQEYSMTSGVGTPFWTAPEVLEGKKASATRS
;
A
#
# COMPACT_ATOMS: atom_id res chain seq x y z
N MET A 1 -39.74 8.47 -1.65
CA MET A 1 -38.42 8.68 -2.28
C MET A 1 -37.38 8.10 -1.35
N ASN A 2 -36.69 7.05 -1.81
CA ASN A 2 -35.83 6.19 -0.99
C ASN A 2 -34.42 6.81 -0.90
N PRO A 3 -33.78 6.89 0.27
CA PRO A 3 -32.44 7.48 0.40
C PRO A 3 -31.38 6.42 0.04
N ARG A 4 -31.08 6.26 -1.25
CA ARG A 4 -29.98 5.39 -1.74
C ARG A 4 -29.06 6.02 -2.78
N ASP A 5 -29.26 7.30 -3.14
CA ASP A 5 -28.53 7.95 -4.25
C ASP A 5 -27.54 9.05 -3.82
N GLN A 6 -26.84 8.86 -2.70
CA GLN A 6 -25.63 9.64 -2.40
C GLN A 6 -24.48 8.68 -2.08
N ARG A 7 -24.02 7.94 -3.10
CA ARG A 7 -22.71 7.30 -3.07
C ARG A 7 -21.72 8.24 -3.76
N ASN A 8 -20.72 8.68 -2.99
CA ASN A 8 -19.65 9.56 -3.42
C ASN A 8 -18.95 8.99 -4.65
N VAL A 9 -19.10 9.69 -5.77
CA VAL A 9 -18.16 9.61 -6.88
C VAL A 9 -16.84 10.17 -6.34
N GLU A 10 -15.90 9.30 -5.98
CA GLU A 10 -14.53 9.72 -5.77
C GLU A 10 -14.07 10.49 -7.01
N SER A 11 -13.50 11.68 -6.80
CA SER A 11 -12.97 12.48 -7.92
C SER A 11 -12.01 11.62 -8.74
N SER A 12 -12.07 11.75 -10.07
CA SER A 12 -11.32 10.98 -11.07
C SER A 12 -9.80 10.92 -10.89
N ASP A 13 -9.21 11.55 -9.86
CA ASP A 13 -7.78 11.60 -9.56
C ASP A 13 -7.35 10.87 -8.27
N SER A 14 -8.26 10.23 -7.51
CA SER A 14 -7.90 9.53 -6.24
C SER A 14 -6.95 8.34 -6.47
N HIS A 15 -7.18 7.61 -7.56
CA HIS A 15 -6.45 6.40 -7.91
C HIS A 15 -5.04 6.67 -8.46
N MET A 16 -4.77 7.87 -9.00
CA MET A 16 -3.43 8.24 -9.52
C MET A 16 -2.33 8.22 -8.45
N LYS A 17 -2.70 8.32 -7.17
CA LYS A 17 -1.77 8.22 -6.03
C LYS A 17 -1.55 6.78 -5.54
N ALA A 18 -2.29 5.81 -6.07
CA ALA A 18 -2.18 4.41 -5.66
C ALA A 18 -0.82 3.83 -6.09
N ILE A 19 -0.20 3.03 -5.23
CA ILE A 19 1.13 2.47 -5.50
C ILE A 19 0.97 1.22 -6.39
N LEU A 20 1.68 1.19 -7.52
CA LEU A 20 1.74 -0.01 -8.37
C LEU A 20 2.58 -1.11 -7.72
N PRO A 21 2.25 -2.40 -7.93
CA PRO A 21 3.06 -3.51 -7.44
C PRO A 21 4.51 -3.42 -7.98
N SER A 22 5.51 -3.62 -7.10
CA SER A 22 6.93 -3.62 -7.48
C SER A 22 7.44 -5.05 -7.73
N GLN A 23 8.47 -5.19 -8.58
CA GLN A 23 9.02 -6.49 -9.01
C GLN A 23 9.55 -7.37 -7.85
N GLY A 24 9.88 -6.78 -6.69
CA GLY A 24 10.36 -7.53 -5.51
C GLY A 24 9.25 -8.15 -4.64
N SER A 25 8.01 -8.10 -5.12
CA SER A 25 6.83 -8.43 -4.32
C SER A 25 6.01 -9.51 -5.03
N ASN A 26 6.64 -10.68 -5.17
CA ASN A 26 6.12 -11.79 -5.96
C ASN A 26 4.73 -12.20 -5.47
N PHE A 27 3.77 -12.20 -6.40
CA PHE A 27 2.54 -12.96 -6.20
C PHE A 27 2.94 -14.43 -6.07
N ALA A 28 2.65 -15.02 -4.91
CA ALA A 28 2.92 -16.43 -4.64
C ALA A 28 1.60 -17.18 -4.67
N PHE A 29 1.55 -18.25 -5.47
CA PHE A 29 0.45 -19.19 -5.46
C PHE A 29 0.58 -20.14 -4.26
N ASP A 30 0.75 -19.65 -3.04
CA ASP A 30 0.92 -20.49 -1.84
C ASP A 30 -0.37 -20.59 -0.99
N GLY A 31 -1.46 -19.99 -1.47
CA GLY A 31 -2.74 -19.91 -0.78
C GLY A 31 -2.84 -18.79 0.25
N THR A 32 -1.81 -17.93 0.37
CA THR A 32 -1.85 -16.77 1.29
C THR A 32 -2.61 -15.57 0.73
N ASN A 33 -2.90 -15.56 -0.57
CA ASN A 33 -3.64 -14.50 -1.26
C ASN A 33 -4.20 -15.02 -2.59
N SER A 34 -5.18 -14.30 -3.14
CA SER A 34 -5.79 -14.53 -4.47
C SER A 34 -5.75 -13.27 -5.33
N ASP A 35 -4.72 -12.43 -5.16
CA ASP A 35 -4.53 -11.22 -5.96
C ASP A 35 -4.12 -11.54 -7.42
N LEU A 36 -5.04 -12.11 -8.19
CA LEU A 36 -4.80 -12.45 -9.61
C LEU A 36 -4.48 -11.21 -10.44
N ALA A 37 -5.04 -10.05 -10.07
CA ALA A 37 -4.75 -8.79 -10.75
C ALA A 37 -3.26 -8.45 -10.67
N ARG A 38 -2.62 -8.68 -9.52
CA ARG A 38 -1.17 -8.49 -9.35
C ARG A 38 -0.34 -9.47 -10.17
N GLN A 39 -0.72 -10.74 -10.20
CA GLN A 39 -0.05 -11.70 -11.09
C GLN A 39 -0.13 -11.24 -12.55
N LEU A 40 -1.33 -10.86 -13.00
CA LEU A 40 -1.57 -10.36 -14.35
C LEU A 40 -0.77 -9.09 -14.65
N TYR A 41 -0.66 -8.16 -13.69
CA TYR A 41 0.22 -7.00 -13.80
C TYR A 41 1.68 -7.38 -14.04
N PHE A 42 2.22 -8.34 -13.28
CA PHE A 42 3.60 -8.78 -13.46
C PHE A 42 3.82 -9.49 -14.80
N ARG A 43 2.86 -10.32 -15.24
CA ARG A 43 2.92 -10.94 -16.58
C ARG A 43 2.90 -9.87 -17.68
N ALA A 44 2.03 -8.86 -17.57
CA ALA A 44 2.00 -7.74 -18.53
C ALA A 44 3.32 -6.98 -18.56
N LYS A 45 3.91 -6.66 -17.40
CA LYS A 45 5.22 -5.98 -17.34
C LYS A 45 6.40 -6.86 -17.78
N ALA A 46 6.25 -8.19 -17.74
CA ALA A 46 7.19 -9.14 -18.34
C ALA A 46 7.06 -9.24 -19.88
N GLY A 47 6.04 -8.61 -20.48
CA GLY A 47 5.79 -8.63 -21.92
C GLY A 47 4.96 -9.83 -22.38
N ASP A 48 4.38 -10.60 -21.45
CA ASP A 48 3.52 -11.72 -21.76
C ASP A 48 2.22 -11.22 -22.42
N THR A 49 1.63 -12.05 -23.27
CA THR A 49 0.37 -11.71 -23.97
C THR A 49 -0.59 -12.89 -23.97
N VAL A 50 -1.87 -12.57 -23.94
CA VAL A 50 -2.97 -13.54 -24.09
C VAL A 50 -4.06 -12.90 -24.93
N THR A 51 -4.83 -13.73 -25.63
CA THR A 51 -5.96 -13.28 -26.44
C THR A 51 -6.99 -12.54 -25.59
N GLN A 52 -7.52 -11.45 -26.15
CA GLN A 52 -8.68 -10.75 -25.62
C GLN A 52 -9.91 -11.65 -25.65
N PHE A 53 -10.86 -11.43 -24.74
CA PHE A 53 -12.17 -12.05 -24.81
C PHE A 53 -12.92 -11.56 -26.06
N LYS A 54 -13.39 -12.49 -26.88
CA LYS A 54 -14.15 -12.19 -28.11
C LYS A 54 -15.64 -12.13 -27.80
N ASN A 55 -16.33 -11.11 -28.32
CA ASN A 55 -17.78 -10.93 -28.14
C ASN A 55 -18.24 -10.98 -26.67
N PHE A 56 -17.41 -10.46 -25.77
CA PHE A 56 -17.66 -10.52 -24.34
C PHE A 56 -18.78 -9.56 -23.93
N GLY A 57 -19.83 -10.09 -23.29
CA GLY A 57 -20.88 -9.28 -22.69
C GLY A 57 -20.39 -8.59 -21.42
N VAL A 58 -19.86 -7.37 -21.57
CA VAL A 58 -19.33 -6.58 -20.44
C VAL A 58 -20.45 -6.28 -19.44
N PRO A 59 -20.35 -6.74 -18.17
CA PRO A 59 -21.33 -6.43 -17.13
C PRO A 59 -21.46 -4.92 -16.86
N SER A 60 -22.65 -4.49 -16.44
CA SER A 60 -22.93 -3.07 -16.15
C SER A 60 -21.99 -2.46 -15.09
N LEU A 61 -21.63 -3.23 -14.06
CA LEU A 61 -20.67 -2.78 -13.03
C LEU A 61 -19.27 -2.53 -13.59
N ILE A 62 -18.81 -3.40 -14.50
CA ILE A 62 -17.52 -3.22 -15.19
C ILE A 62 -17.62 -2.04 -16.16
N GLN A 63 -18.74 -1.90 -16.86
CA GLN A 63 -18.97 -0.77 -17.76
C GLN A 63 -18.92 0.57 -17.01
N LEU A 64 -19.58 0.68 -15.85
CA LEU A 64 -19.54 1.88 -15.01
C LEU A 64 -18.11 2.22 -14.57
N ARG A 65 -17.32 1.21 -14.21
CA ARG A 65 -15.92 1.40 -13.86
C ARG A 65 -15.09 1.87 -15.05
N LEU A 66 -15.27 1.25 -16.22
CA LEU A 66 -14.63 1.68 -17.47
C LEU A 66 -14.97 3.12 -17.83
N ASP A 67 -16.25 3.50 -17.74
CA ASP A 67 -16.73 4.84 -18.02
C ASP A 67 -16.11 5.86 -17.06
N SER A 68 -16.02 5.53 -15.77
CA SER A 68 -15.38 6.39 -14.75
C SER A 68 -13.89 6.63 -15.00
N LEU A 69 -13.21 5.65 -15.63
CA LEU A 69 -11.80 5.72 -16.00
C LEU A 69 -11.59 6.20 -17.44
N GLN A 70 -12.66 6.47 -18.18
CA GLN A 70 -12.65 6.80 -19.61
C GLN A 70 -11.92 5.74 -20.45
N LEU A 71 -12.14 4.46 -20.18
CA LEU A 71 -11.51 3.35 -20.88
C LEU A 71 -12.51 2.58 -21.76
N ASN A 72 -12.00 1.93 -22.81
CA ASN A 72 -12.79 1.04 -23.67
C ASN A 72 -12.33 -0.41 -23.49
N TRP A 73 -13.27 -1.31 -23.17
CA TRP A 73 -13.00 -2.74 -23.00
C TRP A 73 -12.20 -3.37 -24.15
N ASN A 74 -12.53 -3.02 -25.40
CA ASN A 74 -11.90 -3.59 -26.58
C ASN A 74 -10.48 -3.04 -26.83
N ALA A 75 -10.13 -1.91 -26.21
CA ALA A 75 -8.79 -1.34 -26.27
C ALA A 75 -7.84 -1.93 -25.21
N LEU A 76 -8.37 -2.58 -24.17
CA LEU A 76 -7.57 -3.23 -23.14
C LEU A 76 -6.90 -4.50 -23.67
N SER A 77 -5.66 -4.77 -23.28
CA SER A 77 -5.01 -6.06 -23.59
C SER A 77 -5.78 -7.23 -22.95
N GLY A 78 -5.59 -8.46 -23.45
CA GLY A 78 -6.25 -9.63 -22.86
C GLY A 78 -5.89 -9.84 -21.38
N ILE A 79 -4.68 -9.46 -20.97
CA ILE A 79 -4.25 -9.49 -19.56
C ILE A 79 -4.99 -8.42 -18.75
N ALA A 80 -5.07 -7.19 -19.27
CA ALA A 80 -5.79 -6.10 -18.61
C ALA A 80 -7.29 -6.36 -18.47
N GLN A 81 -7.91 -7.01 -19.46
CA GLN A 81 -9.31 -7.46 -19.38
C GLN A 81 -9.53 -8.43 -18.22
N ARG A 82 -8.65 -9.43 -18.05
CA ARG A 82 -8.71 -10.40 -16.95
C ARG A 82 -8.49 -9.73 -15.59
N ALA A 83 -7.57 -8.77 -15.52
CA ALA A 83 -7.27 -8.05 -14.28
C ALA A 83 -8.46 -7.18 -13.86
N LEU A 84 -9.03 -6.43 -14.79
CA LEU A 84 -10.23 -5.63 -14.55
C LEU A 84 -11.42 -6.51 -14.14
N LEU A 85 -11.61 -7.65 -14.81
CA LEU A 85 -12.67 -8.61 -14.50
C LEU A 85 -12.56 -9.10 -13.05
N TRP A 86 -11.41 -9.66 -12.67
CA TRP A 86 -11.18 -10.18 -11.33
C TRP A 86 -11.29 -9.09 -10.26
N ASP A 87 -10.61 -7.96 -10.45
CA ASP A 87 -10.58 -6.87 -9.49
C ASP A 87 -11.95 -6.17 -9.34
N SER A 88 -12.87 -6.37 -10.29
CA SER A 88 -14.25 -5.87 -10.19
C SER A 88 -15.24 -6.89 -9.64
N GLY A 89 -14.78 -8.06 -9.15
CA GLY A 89 -15.66 -9.07 -8.59
C GLY A 89 -16.34 -9.95 -9.63
N PHE A 90 -15.64 -10.30 -10.72
CA PHE A 90 -16.17 -11.18 -11.75
C PHE A 90 -15.17 -12.28 -12.12
N GLY A 91 -15.73 -13.42 -12.51
CA GLY A 91 -15.04 -14.46 -13.25
C GLY A 91 -15.71 -14.70 -14.60
N VAL A 92 -15.30 -15.76 -15.29
CA VAL A 92 -16.01 -16.28 -16.46
C VAL A 92 -16.39 -17.73 -16.26
N ASN A 93 -17.49 -18.17 -16.85
CA ASN A 93 -17.72 -19.61 -17.02
C ASN A 93 -16.91 -20.13 -18.22
N GLU A 94 -17.00 -21.42 -18.51
CA GLU A 94 -16.29 -22.05 -19.64
C GLU A 94 -16.69 -21.50 -21.02
N ASP A 95 -17.91 -20.97 -21.16
CA ASP A 95 -18.37 -20.34 -22.40
C ASP A 95 -17.87 -18.89 -22.54
N ASN A 96 -17.02 -18.44 -21.61
CA ASN A 96 -16.53 -17.07 -21.46
C ASN A 96 -17.65 -16.03 -21.21
N ASN A 97 -18.78 -16.45 -20.65
CA ASN A 97 -19.77 -15.52 -20.13
C ASN A 97 -19.34 -15.04 -18.74
N SER A 98 -19.56 -13.76 -18.46
CA SER A 98 -19.27 -13.16 -17.15
C SER A 98 -20.13 -13.77 -16.06
N VAL A 99 -19.55 -13.97 -14.88
CA VAL A 99 -20.23 -14.46 -13.69
C VAL A 99 -19.86 -13.59 -12.50
N GLN A 100 -20.85 -13.05 -11.79
CA GLN A 100 -20.60 -12.16 -10.66
C GLN A 100 -20.13 -12.93 -9.42
N ILE A 101 -19.17 -12.34 -8.69
CA ILE A 101 -18.59 -12.85 -7.45
C ILE A 101 -18.75 -11.76 -6.37
N TRP A 102 -19.32 -12.14 -5.23
CA TRP A 102 -19.38 -11.33 -4.01
C TRP A 102 -18.39 -11.88 -2.99
N THR A 103 -17.79 -10.99 -2.21
CA THR A 103 -16.96 -11.40 -1.07
C THR A 103 -17.82 -11.54 0.18
N LEU A 104 -17.30 -12.24 1.20
CA LEU A 104 -17.95 -12.44 2.49
C LEU A 104 -17.12 -11.87 3.62
N ASN A 105 -17.76 -11.43 4.70
CA ASN A 105 -17.14 -11.10 5.99
C ASN A 105 -15.97 -10.10 5.88
N GLY A 106 -16.07 -9.08 5.02
CA GLY A 106 -15.02 -8.09 4.81
C GLY A 106 -13.77 -8.57 4.06
N HIS A 107 -13.76 -9.79 3.51
CA HIS A 107 -12.69 -10.23 2.61
C HIS A 107 -12.69 -9.44 1.30
N SER A 108 -11.54 -9.38 0.63
CA SER A 108 -11.38 -8.75 -0.69
C SER A 108 -11.07 -9.80 -1.76
N MET A 109 -11.16 -9.42 -3.04
CA MET A 109 -10.75 -10.31 -4.15
C MET A 109 -9.28 -10.77 -4.05
N ALA A 110 -8.43 -10.01 -3.35
CA ALA A 110 -7.04 -10.38 -3.09
C ALA A 110 -6.87 -11.40 -1.95
N ASP A 111 -7.94 -11.75 -1.22
CA ASP A 111 -7.93 -12.58 0.00
C ASP A 111 -9.07 -13.62 0.01
N LEU A 112 -9.41 -14.17 -1.15
CA LEU A 112 -10.37 -15.27 -1.29
C LEU A 112 -9.71 -16.65 -1.24
N ALA A 113 -8.40 -16.73 -1.49
CA ALA A 113 -7.66 -17.98 -1.31
C ALA A 113 -7.75 -18.41 0.16
N VAL A 114 -8.09 -19.68 0.38
CA VAL A 114 -8.20 -20.25 1.74
C VAL A 114 -6.84 -20.81 2.15
N PRO A 115 -6.18 -20.28 3.20
CA PRO A 115 -4.92 -20.82 3.68
C PRO A 115 -5.09 -22.22 4.28
N LEU A 116 -4.02 -23.04 4.24
CA LEU A 116 -4.04 -24.40 4.79
C LEU A 116 -4.59 -24.48 6.24
N PRO A 117 -4.21 -23.61 7.20
CA PRO A 117 -4.73 -23.69 8.56
C PRO A 117 -6.26 -23.56 8.64
N GLU A 118 -6.87 -22.72 7.78
CA GLU A 118 -8.32 -22.53 7.76
C GLU A 118 -9.03 -23.67 7.04
N PHE A 119 -8.42 -24.21 5.98
CA PHE A 119 -8.89 -25.41 5.32
C PHE A 119 -8.91 -26.62 6.28
N GLN A 120 -7.87 -26.76 7.12
CA GLN A 120 -7.81 -27.80 8.15
C GLN A 120 -8.78 -27.53 9.32
N ALA A 121 -9.02 -26.26 9.67
CA ALA A 121 -9.92 -25.89 10.76
C ALA A 121 -11.37 -26.32 10.53
N VAL A 122 -11.82 -26.39 9.26
CA VAL A 122 -13.15 -26.93 8.90
C VAL A 122 -13.17 -28.46 8.77
N GLY A 123 -12.06 -29.11 9.10
CA GLY A 123 -11.91 -30.57 9.10
C GLY A 123 -11.60 -31.18 7.74
N CYS A 124 -11.10 -30.39 6.79
CA CYS A 124 -10.64 -30.89 5.50
C CYS A 124 -9.18 -31.34 5.56
N ILE A 125 -8.84 -32.31 4.71
CA ILE A 125 -7.52 -32.94 4.65
C ILE A 125 -6.88 -32.61 3.30
N GLU A 126 -5.67 -32.10 3.35
CA GLU A 126 -4.87 -31.75 2.19
C GLU A 126 -4.14 -32.95 1.58
N LYS A 127 -3.89 -32.86 0.29
CA LYS A 127 -2.95 -33.69 -0.48
C LYS A 127 -1.72 -32.83 -0.73
N VAL A 128 -0.56 -33.33 -0.36
CA VAL A 128 0.71 -32.63 -0.58
C VAL A 128 1.28 -33.03 -1.94
N CYS A 129 1.46 -32.06 -2.81
CA CYS A 129 1.98 -32.22 -4.17
C CYS A 129 3.30 -31.45 -4.31
N LYS A 130 4.30 -32.07 -4.96
CA LYS A 130 5.62 -31.46 -5.16
C LYS A 130 5.65 -30.73 -6.50
N GLN A 131 6.11 -29.48 -6.50
CA GLN A 131 6.25 -28.68 -7.72
C GLN A 131 7.68 -28.75 -8.30
N PRO A 132 7.90 -28.41 -9.58
CA PRO A 132 9.22 -28.47 -10.24
C PRO A 132 10.29 -27.60 -9.58
N ASP A 133 9.90 -26.48 -8.96
CA ASP A 133 10.79 -25.57 -8.25
C ASP A 133 11.10 -26.01 -6.79
N ASN A 134 10.75 -27.25 -6.43
CA ASN A 134 10.79 -27.81 -5.07
C ASN A 134 9.89 -27.11 -4.04
N THR A 135 9.01 -26.19 -4.45
CA THR A 135 7.94 -25.73 -3.57
C THR A 135 6.82 -26.78 -3.49
N THR A 136 5.85 -26.53 -2.62
CA THR A 136 4.74 -27.45 -2.36
C THR A 136 3.43 -26.83 -2.83
N SER A 137 2.68 -27.59 -3.60
CA SER A 137 1.27 -27.37 -3.92
C SER A 137 0.43 -28.23 -2.99
N LEU A 138 -0.70 -27.71 -2.52
CA LEU A 138 -1.62 -28.45 -1.67
C LEU A 138 -2.96 -28.55 -2.39
N SER A 139 -3.58 -29.72 -2.45
CA SER A 139 -4.88 -29.92 -3.10
C SER A 139 -5.86 -30.54 -2.11
N ASN A 140 -7.17 -30.41 -2.33
CA ASN A 140 -8.15 -31.05 -1.45
C ASN A 140 -8.14 -32.57 -1.65
N LYS A 141 -7.63 -33.29 -0.65
CA LYS A 141 -7.72 -34.75 -0.63
C LYS A 141 -9.12 -35.16 -0.18
N TRP A 142 -9.54 -34.72 1.01
CA TRP A 142 -10.81 -35.12 1.62
C TRP A 142 -11.47 -33.88 2.22
N CYS A 143 -12.63 -33.49 1.69
CA CYS A 143 -13.38 -32.33 2.19
C CYS A 143 -14.84 -32.49 1.74
N GLY A 144 -15.77 -32.66 2.69
CA GLY A 144 -17.20 -32.73 2.39
C GLY A 144 -17.73 -31.37 1.94
N GLY A 145 -18.92 -31.33 1.33
CA GLY A 145 -19.48 -30.10 0.77
C GLY A 145 -19.74 -29.03 1.83
N THR A 146 -20.32 -29.40 2.98
CA THR A 146 -20.49 -28.46 4.11
C THR A 146 -19.17 -27.94 4.64
N GLN A 147 -18.14 -28.79 4.76
CA GLN A 147 -16.83 -28.36 5.24
C GLN A 147 -16.19 -27.37 4.26
N MET A 148 -16.25 -27.67 2.97
CA MET A 148 -15.72 -26.80 1.92
C MET A 148 -16.42 -25.44 1.91
N LEU A 149 -17.75 -25.42 2.04
CA LEU A 149 -18.52 -24.18 2.11
C LEU A 149 -18.23 -23.39 3.39
N ASN A 150 -17.98 -24.06 4.53
CA ASN A 150 -17.59 -23.36 5.76
C ASN A 150 -16.22 -22.67 5.64
N ALA A 151 -15.36 -23.09 4.72
CA ALA A 151 -14.10 -22.43 4.41
C ALA A 151 -14.22 -21.35 3.32
N ALA A 152 -15.32 -21.33 2.56
CA ALA A 152 -15.48 -20.44 1.43
C ALA A 152 -15.63 -18.97 1.86
N ARG A 153 -14.96 -18.08 1.14
CA ARG A 153 -14.91 -16.62 1.43
C ARG A 153 -15.67 -15.78 0.39
N CYS A 154 -16.39 -16.43 -0.51
CA CYS A 154 -17.07 -15.81 -1.65
C CYS A 154 -18.40 -16.49 -1.96
N VAL A 155 -19.27 -15.75 -2.63
CA VAL A 155 -20.51 -16.25 -3.24
C VAL A 155 -20.46 -15.94 -4.72
N VAL A 156 -20.87 -16.89 -5.55
CA VAL A 156 -20.91 -16.75 -7.01
C VAL A 156 -22.35 -16.78 -7.49
N GLU A 157 -22.63 -15.97 -8.50
CA GLU A 157 -23.90 -15.98 -9.21
C GLU A 157 -24.20 -17.38 -9.77
N ASN A 158 -25.38 -17.89 -9.44
CA ASN A 158 -25.79 -19.18 -9.97
C ASN A 158 -25.97 -19.11 -11.49
N PHE A 159 -25.36 -20.06 -12.19
CA PHE A 159 -25.60 -20.31 -13.61
C PHE A 159 -25.82 -21.81 -13.83
N ASP A 160 -26.43 -22.12 -14.97
CA ASP A 160 -26.59 -23.51 -15.40
C ASP A 160 -25.29 -24.00 -16.02
N ASP A 161 -24.75 -25.06 -15.43
CA ASP A 161 -23.68 -25.85 -15.99
C ASP A 161 -24.05 -27.32 -15.80
N ASN A 162 -24.12 -28.04 -16.92
CA ASN A 162 -24.49 -29.46 -16.97
C ASN A 162 -23.26 -30.36 -17.17
N ARG A 163 -22.05 -29.79 -17.12
CA ARG A 163 -20.82 -30.58 -17.17
C ARG A 163 -20.55 -31.16 -15.79
N ASP A 164 -20.42 -32.49 -15.74
CA ASP A 164 -19.88 -33.16 -14.57
C ASP A 164 -18.36 -33.04 -14.60
N ILE A 165 -17.82 -32.20 -13.71
CA ILE A 165 -16.40 -31.90 -13.64
C ILE A 165 -15.83 -32.57 -12.39
N HIS A 166 -14.81 -33.40 -12.58
CA HIS A 166 -14.12 -34.10 -11.50
C HIS A 166 -12.76 -33.44 -11.22
N ALA A 167 -12.78 -32.15 -10.92
CA ALA A 167 -11.59 -31.35 -10.61
C ALA A 167 -11.50 -31.03 -9.12
N ALA A 168 -10.32 -30.57 -8.68
CA ALA A 168 -10.16 -30.07 -7.32
C ALA A 168 -11.07 -28.85 -7.07
N MET A 169 -11.43 -28.63 -5.81
CA MET A 169 -12.25 -27.49 -5.36
C MET A 169 -11.45 -26.53 -4.48
N TRP A 170 -10.27 -26.95 -4.04
CA TRP A 170 -9.30 -26.14 -3.33
C TRP A 170 -7.90 -26.61 -3.68
N VAL A 171 -7.07 -25.70 -4.17
CA VAL A 171 -5.68 -25.96 -4.51
C VAL A 171 -4.83 -24.72 -4.23
N THR A 172 -3.69 -24.92 -3.59
CA THR A 172 -2.57 -23.98 -3.54
C THR A 172 -1.46 -24.52 -4.44
N GLY A 173 -0.57 -23.65 -4.90
CA GLY A 173 0.41 -23.95 -5.92
C GLY A 173 0.05 -23.29 -7.23
N GLY A 174 1.04 -23.11 -8.08
CA GLY A 174 0.87 -22.35 -9.31
C GLY A 174 2.18 -22.06 -9.98
N ASN A 175 2.14 -22.06 -11.31
CA ASN A 175 3.28 -21.73 -12.13
C ASN A 175 3.52 -20.20 -12.10
N PRO A 176 4.70 -19.71 -11.66
CA PRO A 176 4.97 -18.27 -11.55
C PRO A 176 4.86 -17.50 -12.88
N VAL A 177 4.98 -18.17 -14.02
CA VAL A 177 4.86 -17.55 -15.36
C VAL A 177 3.48 -17.71 -15.99
N VAL A 178 2.50 -18.29 -15.28
CA VAL A 178 1.16 -18.46 -15.83
C VAL A 178 0.37 -17.15 -15.88
N ILE A 179 -0.48 -17.02 -16.90
CA ILE A 179 -1.46 -15.94 -17.05
C ILE A 179 -2.81 -16.50 -16.58
N PRO A 180 -3.21 -16.28 -15.31
CA PRO A 180 -4.41 -16.88 -14.77
C PRO A 180 -5.67 -16.30 -15.41
N THR A 181 -6.66 -17.14 -15.67
CA THR A 181 -8.02 -16.72 -16.05
C THR A 181 -8.97 -17.19 -14.95
N PRO A 182 -9.73 -16.30 -14.29
CA PRO A 182 -10.65 -16.70 -13.21
C PRO A 182 -11.88 -17.41 -13.79
N ARG A 183 -11.80 -18.74 -13.89
CA ARG A 183 -12.86 -19.60 -14.44
C ARG A 183 -13.71 -20.16 -13.32
N VAL A 184 -15.00 -19.84 -13.31
CA VAL A 184 -15.92 -20.40 -12.33
C VAL A 184 -16.49 -21.71 -12.85
N ARG A 185 -16.40 -22.75 -12.03
CA ARG A 185 -16.97 -24.06 -12.32
C ARG A 185 -17.89 -24.52 -11.21
N LYS A 186 -18.92 -25.25 -11.61
CA LYS A 186 -19.91 -25.84 -10.73
C LYS A 186 -19.52 -27.31 -10.45
N HIS A 187 -19.40 -27.65 -9.17
CA HIS A 187 -19.15 -29.01 -8.72
C HIS A 187 -20.39 -29.55 -8.01
N GLN A 188 -20.95 -30.64 -8.52
CA GLN A 188 -22.10 -31.31 -7.92
C GLN A 188 -21.78 -32.78 -7.69
N TRP A 189 -22.05 -33.25 -6.49
CA TRP A 189 -21.88 -34.67 -6.17
C TRP A 189 -22.82 -35.07 -5.03
N LYS A 190 -22.99 -36.37 -4.87
CA LYS A 190 -23.58 -36.96 -3.68
C LYS A 190 -22.45 -37.59 -2.86
N ASP A 191 -22.23 -37.12 -1.65
CA ASP A 191 -21.16 -37.65 -0.79
C ASP A 191 -21.58 -39.02 -0.26
N GLU A 192 -20.74 -40.03 -0.47
CA GLU A 192 -21.06 -41.41 -0.10
C GLU A 192 -21.10 -41.63 1.42
N ARG A 193 -20.46 -40.75 2.20
CA ARG A 193 -20.33 -40.92 3.66
C ARG A 193 -21.57 -40.43 4.40
N ASP A 194 -22.06 -39.25 4.03
CA ASP A 194 -23.23 -38.63 4.67
C ASP A 194 -24.50 -38.70 3.80
N HIS A 195 -24.40 -39.21 2.58
CA HIS A 195 -25.48 -39.34 1.59
C HIS A 195 -26.12 -38.00 1.18
N GLY A 196 -25.49 -36.88 1.53
CA GLY A 196 -25.89 -35.53 1.19
C GLY A 196 -25.54 -35.17 -0.26
N SER A 197 -26.39 -34.36 -0.88
CA SER A 197 -26.10 -33.77 -2.20
C SER A 197 -25.57 -32.36 -2.01
N TYR A 198 -24.40 -32.11 -2.59
CA TYR A 198 -23.69 -30.85 -2.45
C TYR A 198 -23.56 -30.16 -3.80
N THR A 199 -23.56 -28.82 -3.76
CA THR A 199 -23.22 -27.97 -4.89
C THR A 199 -22.25 -26.91 -4.38
N VAL A 200 -21.02 -26.96 -4.87
CA VAL A 200 -19.96 -26.02 -4.53
C VAL A 200 -19.47 -25.40 -5.82
N PHE A 201 -19.35 -24.08 -5.85
CA PHE A 201 -18.73 -23.41 -6.98
C PHE A 201 -17.25 -23.23 -6.62
N ALA A 202 -16.38 -23.27 -7.61
CA ALA A 202 -14.96 -23.00 -7.40
C ALA A 202 -14.45 -22.10 -8.52
N VAL A 203 -13.59 -21.15 -8.14
CA VAL A 203 -12.83 -20.35 -9.10
C VAL A 203 -11.51 -21.08 -9.34
N HIS A 204 -11.35 -21.53 -10.57
CA HIS A 204 -10.15 -22.13 -11.13
C HIS A 204 -9.34 -21.07 -11.86
N THR A 205 -8.03 -21.26 -11.98
CA THR A 205 -7.15 -20.25 -12.60
C THR A 205 -6.61 -20.67 -13.97
N LEU A 206 -6.85 -21.92 -14.38
CA LEU A 206 -6.39 -22.48 -15.65
C LEU A 206 -7.53 -23.09 -16.48
N ASP A 207 -7.22 -23.42 -17.73
CA ASP A 207 -8.09 -24.21 -18.59
C ASP A 207 -8.19 -25.64 -18.06
N PHE A 208 -9.31 -26.32 -18.34
CA PHE A 208 -9.59 -27.64 -17.76
C PHE A 208 -8.51 -28.68 -18.10
N ASP A 209 -7.97 -28.62 -19.33
CA ASP A 209 -6.95 -29.54 -19.81
C ASP A 209 -5.59 -29.35 -19.09
N ASP A 210 -5.38 -28.21 -18.43
CA ASP A 210 -4.15 -27.89 -17.69
C ASP A 210 -4.28 -28.14 -16.17
N GLU A 211 -5.45 -28.57 -15.69
CA GLU A 211 -5.70 -28.82 -14.28
C GLU A 211 -5.73 -30.31 -13.93
N PRO A 212 -5.06 -30.72 -12.84
CA PRO A 212 -5.14 -32.08 -12.39
C PRO A 212 -6.55 -32.42 -11.90
N ALA A 213 -6.97 -33.65 -12.16
CA ALA A 213 -8.20 -34.20 -11.60
C ALA A 213 -8.14 -34.22 -10.06
N TRP A 214 -9.31 -34.27 -9.42
CA TRP A 214 -9.40 -34.42 -7.97
C TRP A 214 -8.62 -35.65 -7.46
N ASP A 215 -7.91 -35.47 -6.34
CA ASP A 215 -6.96 -36.44 -5.75
C ASP A 215 -5.77 -36.81 -6.65
N PHE A 216 -5.46 -36.02 -7.69
CA PHE A 216 -4.21 -36.11 -8.44
C PHE A 216 -3.34 -34.86 -8.22
N CYS A 217 -2.03 -35.03 -8.37
CA CYS A 217 -1.08 -33.91 -8.43
C CYS A 217 -0.81 -33.58 -9.90
N ALA A 218 -0.48 -32.32 -10.20
CA ALA A 218 -0.12 -31.90 -11.55
C ALA A 218 1.10 -32.68 -12.06
N GLU A 219 0.98 -33.21 -13.28
CA GLU A 219 2.07 -33.85 -14.02
C GLU A 219 2.71 -32.85 -14.99
N SER A 220 3.81 -33.22 -15.65
CA SER A 220 4.55 -32.30 -16.53
C SER A 220 3.73 -31.71 -17.69
N ASN A 221 2.68 -32.40 -18.11
CA ASN A 221 1.71 -31.94 -19.11
C ASN A 221 0.65 -30.99 -18.54
N ASP A 222 0.48 -30.95 -17.22
CA ASP A 222 -0.51 -30.11 -16.54
C ASP A 222 0.22 -28.87 -16.01
N ASN A 223 0.09 -27.74 -16.70
CA ASN A 223 0.73 -26.47 -16.30
C ASN A 223 2.25 -26.58 -16.02
N GLY A 224 2.94 -27.50 -16.71
CA GLY A 224 4.37 -27.76 -16.51
C GLY A 224 4.72 -28.48 -15.21
N GLY A 225 3.78 -29.18 -14.57
CA GLY A 225 3.94 -29.88 -13.29
C GLY A 225 3.65 -29.02 -12.05
N TYR A 226 3.23 -27.77 -12.24
CA TYR A 226 2.81 -26.90 -11.15
C TYR A 226 1.32 -27.06 -10.87
N GLY A 227 0.90 -26.85 -9.62
CA GLY A 227 -0.52 -26.78 -9.28
C GLY A 227 -1.22 -25.59 -9.96
N SER A 228 -2.47 -25.37 -9.58
CA SER A 228 -3.22 -24.14 -9.90
C SER A 228 -3.82 -23.56 -8.62
N LEU A 229 -4.10 -22.26 -8.59
CA LEU A 229 -4.90 -21.72 -7.48
C LEU A 229 -6.37 -22.03 -7.76
N VAL A 230 -7.01 -22.77 -6.85
CA VAL A 230 -8.43 -23.05 -6.89
C VAL A 230 -9.02 -22.68 -5.54
N LEU A 231 -10.10 -21.91 -5.53
CA LEU A 231 -10.77 -21.48 -4.31
C LEU A 231 -12.28 -21.76 -4.34
N PRO A 232 -12.87 -22.25 -3.23
CA PRO A 232 -14.29 -22.57 -3.16
C PRO A 232 -15.12 -21.31 -2.87
N CYS A 233 -16.32 -21.28 -3.45
CA CYS A 233 -17.36 -20.29 -3.22
C CYS A 233 -18.73 -20.95 -3.05
N PHE A 234 -19.63 -20.25 -2.36
CA PHE A 234 -21.06 -20.56 -2.39
C PHE A 234 -21.67 -20.23 -3.75
N THR A 235 -22.88 -20.75 -4.01
CA THR A 235 -23.75 -20.33 -5.12
C THR A 235 -24.94 -19.54 -4.59
N THR A 236 -25.36 -18.48 -5.26
CA THR A 236 -26.56 -17.70 -4.87
C THR A 236 -27.85 -18.51 -4.81
N ALA A 237 -27.89 -19.70 -5.45
CA ALA A 237 -29.02 -20.61 -5.39
C ALA A 237 -29.16 -21.36 -4.05
N ASN A 238 -28.08 -21.50 -3.28
CA ASN A 238 -28.07 -22.32 -2.06
C ASN A 238 -27.26 -21.65 -0.94
N ILE A 239 -27.78 -20.54 -0.42
CA ILE A 239 -27.21 -19.79 0.71
C ILE A 239 -28.28 -19.46 1.74
N SER A 240 -27.88 -19.39 3.02
CA SER A 240 -28.73 -18.90 4.10
C SER A 240 -28.91 -17.38 4.02
N GLU A 241 -29.89 -16.86 4.76
CA GLU A 241 -30.11 -15.42 4.87
C GLU A 241 -28.93 -14.70 5.52
N ASP A 242 -28.24 -15.34 6.47
CA ASP A 242 -27.04 -14.78 7.11
C ASP A 242 -25.92 -14.59 6.09
N ILE A 243 -25.68 -15.60 5.24
CA ILE A 243 -24.68 -15.49 4.15
C ILE A 243 -25.10 -14.42 3.16
N ARG A 244 -26.38 -14.34 2.80
CA ARG A 244 -26.91 -13.31 1.89
C ARG A 244 -26.69 -11.90 2.44
N ASN A 245 -26.87 -11.70 3.74
CA ASN A 245 -26.65 -10.41 4.40
C ASN A 245 -25.16 -10.06 4.56
N ALA A 246 -24.29 -11.07 4.58
CA ALA A 246 -22.83 -10.91 4.64
C ALA A 246 -22.18 -10.72 3.26
N MET A 247 -22.93 -10.82 2.16
CA MET A 247 -22.43 -10.58 0.80
C MET A 247 -22.08 -9.10 0.61
N GLU A 248 -20.87 -8.85 0.14
CA GLU A 248 -20.37 -7.51 -0.18
C GLU A 248 -20.11 -7.38 -1.69
N GLU A 249 -20.56 -6.26 -2.28
CA GLU A 249 -20.18 -5.90 -3.65
C GLU A 249 -18.71 -5.46 -3.68
N VAL A 250 -17.97 -6.01 -4.63
CA VAL A 250 -16.54 -5.74 -4.78
C VAL A 250 -16.31 -4.29 -5.20
N GLN A 251 -15.42 -3.61 -4.47
CA GLN A 251 -14.87 -2.33 -4.88
C GLN A 251 -13.50 -2.56 -5.51
N GLY A 252 -13.33 -2.07 -6.73
CA GLY A 252 -12.07 -2.20 -7.47
C GLY A 252 -10.92 -1.50 -6.76
N SER A 253 -9.74 -2.13 -6.80
CA SER A 253 -8.57 -1.56 -6.15
C SER A 253 -8.07 -0.30 -6.90
N PRO A 254 -7.69 0.77 -6.18
CA PRO A 254 -7.18 2.00 -6.80
C PRO A 254 -5.95 1.77 -7.68
N TRP A 255 -5.09 0.81 -7.33
CA TRP A 255 -3.86 0.56 -8.09
C TRP A 255 -4.14 -0.11 -9.45
N VAL A 256 -5.15 -0.98 -9.54
CA VAL A 256 -5.58 -1.55 -10.84
C VAL A 256 -6.13 -0.45 -11.72
N SER A 257 -6.96 0.44 -11.17
CA SER A 257 -7.47 1.60 -11.90
C SER A 257 -6.33 2.49 -12.42
N ARG A 258 -5.31 2.76 -11.58
CA ARG A 258 -4.11 3.50 -12.00
C ARG A 258 -3.37 2.81 -13.14
N TRP A 259 -3.10 1.51 -13.00
CA TRP A 259 -2.42 0.74 -14.04
C TRP A 259 -3.17 0.81 -15.37
N LEU A 260 -4.49 0.58 -15.34
CA LEU A 260 -5.31 0.60 -16.54
C LEU A 260 -5.31 1.98 -17.22
N VAL A 261 -5.37 3.07 -16.45
CA VAL A 261 -5.32 4.43 -17.02
C VAL A 261 -3.93 4.78 -17.54
N GLU A 262 -2.85 4.44 -16.83
CA GLU A 262 -1.48 4.70 -17.28
C GLU A 262 -1.15 3.96 -18.59
N ASP A 263 -1.54 2.69 -18.70
CA ASP A 263 -1.19 1.86 -19.86
C ASP A 263 -2.20 2.00 -21.02
N PHE A 264 -3.47 2.37 -20.77
CA PHE A 264 -4.54 2.36 -21.79
C PHE A 264 -5.34 3.66 -21.92
N GLY A 265 -5.17 4.64 -21.02
CA GLY A 265 -5.93 5.90 -21.05
C GLY A 265 -5.67 6.76 -22.30
N ALA A 266 -4.44 6.77 -22.82
CA ALA A 266 -4.11 7.47 -24.06
C ALA A 266 -4.79 6.88 -25.32
N ALA A 267 -5.14 5.60 -25.29
CA ALA A 267 -5.84 4.92 -26.39
C ALA A 267 -7.36 5.24 -26.43
N ALA A 268 -7.92 5.84 -25.37
CA ALA A 268 -9.32 6.21 -25.32
C ALA A 268 -9.60 7.61 -25.89
N HIS A 269 -8.61 8.52 -25.86
CA HIS A 269 -8.72 9.86 -26.47
C HIS A 269 -8.59 9.88 -28.00
N THR A 270 -8.36 8.73 -28.64
CA THR A 270 -8.30 8.61 -30.10
C THR A 270 -9.59 8.07 -30.74
N ASN A 271 -10.62 7.75 -29.96
CA ASN A 271 -11.86 7.15 -30.46
C ASN A 271 -13.12 8.03 -30.33
N SER A 272 -12.96 9.35 -30.50
CA SER A 272 -14.08 10.25 -30.82
C SER A 272 -13.84 10.99 -32.14
N THR A 273 -13.51 10.25 -33.19
CA THR A 273 -13.80 10.62 -34.58
C THR A 273 -13.74 9.36 -35.41
N SER A 274 -14.89 8.71 -35.57
CA SER A 274 -15.15 7.96 -36.78
C SER A 274 -15.15 8.94 -37.95
N ASP A 275 -14.01 9.08 -38.63
CA ASP A 275 -14.07 9.46 -40.04
C ASP A 275 -12.91 8.81 -40.79
N HIS A 276 -13.26 8.14 -41.88
CA HIS A 276 -12.32 7.54 -42.81
C HIS A 276 -11.30 8.58 -43.26
N THR A 277 -10.00 8.29 -43.21
CA THR A 277 -9.11 8.62 -44.33
C THR A 277 -7.72 7.96 -44.19
N SER A 278 -7.44 7.16 -45.21
CA SER A 278 -6.12 6.96 -45.80
C SER A 278 -5.21 8.19 -45.72
N PHE A 279 -3.95 7.97 -45.33
CA PHE A 279 -2.84 8.92 -45.37
C PHE A 279 -2.84 9.80 -46.64
N ASN A 280 -3.03 11.11 -46.46
CA ASN A 280 -3.17 12.06 -47.55
C ASN A 280 -1.79 12.59 -48.01
N PHE A 281 -1.16 11.88 -48.95
CA PHE A 281 0.16 12.20 -49.55
C PHE A 281 0.26 13.63 -50.13
N VAL A 282 -0.87 14.26 -50.43
CA VAL A 282 -0.95 15.63 -50.97
C VAL A 282 -0.51 16.68 -49.96
N LEU A 283 -0.78 16.48 -48.67
CA LEU A 283 -0.43 17.46 -47.62
C LEU A 283 1.09 17.50 -47.38
N LEU A 284 1.75 16.34 -47.44
CA LEU A 284 3.21 16.23 -47.37
C LEU A 284 3.89 16.86 -48.59
N ALA A 285 3.33 16.70 -49.79
CA ALA A 285 3.85 17.32 -51.00
C ALA A 285 3.77 18.86 -50.96
N LEU A 286 2.72 19.42 -50.36
CA LEU A 286 2.56 20.88 -50.21
C LEU A 286 3.54 21.48 -49.19
N ILE A 287 3.85 20.75 -48.12
CA ILE A 287 4.83 21.19 -47.11
C ILE A 287 6.25 21.13 -47.68
N ILE A 288 6.60 20.07 -48.42
CA ILE A 288 7.92 19.92 -49.04
C ILE A 288 8.12 20.98 -50.15
N THR A 289 7.10 21.26 -50.96
CA THR A 289 7.20 22.31 -51.99
C THR A 289 7.28 23.72 -51.37
N GLY A 290 6.51 24.00 -50.31
CA GLY A 290 6.57 25.26 -49.57
C GLY A 290 7.95 25.52 -48.94
N THR A 291 8.55 24.50 -48.33
CA THR A 291 9.89 24.62 -47.72
C THR A 291 10.99 24.84 -48.75
N ILE A 292 10.94 24.16 -49.90
CA ILE A 292 11.89 24.37 -50.99
C ILE A 292 11.76 25.78 -51.57
N THR A 293 10.54 26.30 -51.74
CA THR A 293 10.34 27.68 -52.23
C THR A 293 10.83 28.74 -51.24
N ALA A 294 10.65 28.53 -49.93
CA ALA A 294 11.14 29.45 -48.91
C ALA A 294 12.67 29.50 -48.87
N ILE A 295 13.34 28.35 -48.98
CA ILE A 295 14.80 28.27 -49.02
C ILE A 295 15.35 28.95 -50.28
N ALA A 296 14.69 28.78 -51.43
CA ALA A 296 15.08 29.45 -52.67
C ALA A 296 14.96 30.97 -52.58
N LEU A 297 13.89 31.49 -51.96
CA LEU A 297 13.67 32.93 -51.76
C LEU A 297 14.69 33.55 -50.80
N VAL A 298 15.07 32.84 -49.73
CA VAL A 298 16.12 33.28 -48.80
C VAL A 298 17.50 33.26 -49.46
N GLY A 299 17.80 32.24 -50.27
CA GLY A 299 19.04 32.19 -51.05
C GLY A 299 19.13 33.33 -52.08
N MET A 300 18.02 33.65 -52.74
CA MET A 300 17.93 34.76 -53.69
C MET A 300 18.10 36.12 -52.99
N TYR A 301 17.54 36.32 -51.80
CA TYR A 301 17.71 37.53 -51.00
C TYR A 301 19.17 37.75 -50.56
N ILE A 302 19.88 36.69 -50.16
CA ILE A 302 21.31 36.77 -49.80
C ILE A 302 22.18 37.04 -51.03
N TYR A 303 21.81 36.49 -52.19
CA TYR A 303 22.49 36.77 -53.47
C TYR A 303 22.34 38.22 -53.90
N PHE A 304 21.15 38.83 -53.74
CA PHE A 304 20.91 40.24 -54.09
C PHE A 304 21.45 41.25 -53.07
N ARG A 305 21.81 40.82 -51.85
CA ARG A 305 22.46 41.70 -50.84
C ARG A 305 23.99 41.78 -50.97
N ARG A 306 24.59 41.14 -51.97
CA ARG A 306 26.05 41.14 -52.20
C ARG A 306 26.58 42.30 -53.07
N GLY A 307 25.84 43.40 -53.18
CA GLY A 307 26.26 44.56 -53.95
C GLY A 307 25.87 45.89 -53.33
N GLN A 308 26.59 46.32 -52.28
CA GLN A 308 26.96 47.73 -52.04
C GLN A 308 27.94 47.86 -50.85
N PRO A 309 28.91 48.81 -50.87
CA PRO A 309 30.11 48.78 -50.01
C PRO A 309 30.11 49.74 -48.80
N ASP A 310 30.96 49.37 -47.84
CA ASP A 310 31.55 50.00 -46.64
C ASP A 310 31.20 51.43 -46.17
N SER A 311 31.11 51.58 -44.84
CA SER A 311 31.90 52.59 -44.10
C SER A 311 32.00 52.24 -42.60
N GLU A 312 33.18 52.57 -42.06
CA GLU A 312 33.83 52.19 -40.80
C GLU A 312 33.32 52.98 -39.57
N GLU A 313 33.52 52.45 -38.35
CA GLU A 313 34.43 53.04 -37.33
C GLU A 313 34.51 52.20 -36.04
N GLU A 314 35.74 52.11 -35.50
CA GLU A 314 36.22 51.54 -34.23
C GLU A 314 35.73 52.40 -33.01
N ASP A 315 35.95 52.18 -31.71
CA ASP A 315 36.93 51.38 -30.96
C ASP A 315 36.52 51.27 -29.45
N SER A 316 37.17 50.31 -28.79
CA SER A 316 37.44 49.91 -27.40
C SER A 316 37.18 50.78 -26.13
N LYS A 317 36.74 50.05 -25.07
CA LYS A 317 37.16 49.95 -23.63
C LYS A 317 37.42 51.19 -22.74
N VAL A 318 37.00 51.11 -21.45
CA VAL A 318 37.85 51.00 -20.20
C VAL A 318 37.04 51.34 -18.90
N TYR A 319 37.36 50.59 -17.82
CA TYR A 319 37.23 50.70 -16.33
C TYR A 319 36.81 52.05 -15.67
N LEU A 320 36.30 52.17 -14.42
CA LEU A 320 36.78 51.64 -13.11
C LEU A 320 35.79 52.01 -11.94
N GLU A 321 35.55 51.07 -11.02
CA GLU A 321 35.51 51.11 -9.52
C GLU A 321 34.99 52.31 -8.66
N SER A 322 34.24 52.00 -7.58
CA SER A 322 34.32 52.53 -6.17
C SER A 322 33.03 52.20 -5.36
N VAL A 323 33.04 51.45 -4.24
CA VAL A 323 33.32 51.73 -2.80
C VAL A 323 32.30 52.62 -2.04
N TYR A 324 31.61 52.03 -1.02
CA TYR A 324 31.16 52.52 0.33
C TYR A 324 29.99 51.59 0.80
N ARG A 325 29.98 50.80 1.89
CA ARG A 325 30.23 50.90 3.35
C ARG A 325 29.11 51.59 4.18
N ASP A 326 28.72 50.83 5.23
CA ASP A 326 28.03 51.11 6.51
C ASP A 326 26.52 50.81 6.61
N SER A 327 25.92 50.26 7.67
CA SER A 327 26.24 49.62 8.99
C SER A 327 25.17 50.08 10.00
N PHE A 328 24.87 49.24 11.02
CA PHE A 328 24.23 49.54 12.34
C PHE A 328 22.67 49.58 12.45
N LYS A 329 21.99 49.05 13.49
CA LYS A 329 22.31 48.27 14.72
C LYS A 329 21.03 47.80 15.43
N ASP A 330 21.19 46.83 16.33
CA ASP A 330 20.28 46.22 17.34
C ASP A 330 19.44 47.14 18.23
N ALA A 331 18.36 46.59 18.82
CA ALA A 331 18.01 46.81 20.23
C ALA A 331 17.18 45.65 20.86
N SER A 332 17.45 45.44 22.14
CA SER A 332 17.13 44.35 23.07
C SER A 332 15.77 44.42 23.81
N SER A 333 15.35 43.27 24.37
CA SER A 333 14.24 42.98 25.34
C SER A 333 14.36 43.75 26.69
N PRO A 334 13.38 43.79 27.65
CA PRO A 334 12.81 42.60 28.34
C PRO A 334 11.36 42.65 28.94
N GLY A 335 10.78 41.46 29.18
CA GLY A 335 10.07 41.07 30.42
C GLY A 335 8.56 41.32 30.60
N ASN A 336 7.74 40.25 30.67
CA ASN A 336 7.06 39.76 31.90
C ASN A 336 5.81 38.88 31.64
N ASN A 337 5.73 37.82 32.43
CA ASN A 337 4.55 37.08 32.92
C ASN A 337 3.50 36.57 31.92
N CYS A 338 3.50 35.25 31.68
CA CYS A 338 2.26 34.53 31.38
C CYS A 338 2.06 33.38 32.39
N LYS A 339 0.89 33.43 33.03
CA LYS A 339 0.38 32.47 34.00
C LYS A 339 0.11 31.11 33.34
N PHE A 340 0.31 30.08 34.15
CA PHE A 340 -0.02 28.69 33.88
C PHE A 340 -1.56 28.55 33.78
N GLU A 341 -2.11 28.50 32.57
CA GLU A 341 -3.51 28.15 32.34
C GLU A 341 -3.61 26.75 31.75
N ARG A 342 -4.40 25.95 32.45
CA ARG A 342 -4.57 24.51 32.32
C ARG A 342 -5.35 24.22 31.04
N CYS A 343 -4.72 23.60 30.04
CA CYS A 343 -5.41 23.16 28.82
C CYS A 343 -6.31 21.95 29.13
N THR A 344 -7.60 22.19 29.31
CA THR A 344 -8.65 21.18 29.14
C THR A 344 -9.72 21.74 28.22
N LEU A 345 -10.02 20.95 27.18
CA LEU A 345 -11.28 20.83 26.41
C LEU A 345 -12.30 21.95 26.61
N ASP A 346 -12.45 22.82 25.62
CA ASP A 346 -13.73 23.40 25.21
C ASP A 346 -13.53 24.07 23.85
N ASP A 347 -13.96 23.40 22.78
CA ASP A 347 -14.44 24.04 21.56
C ASP A 347 -15.10 22.96 20.70
N THR A 348 -16.29 22.56 21.12
CA THR A 348 -17.25 21.88 20.25
C THR A 348 -18.62 22.52 20.45
N ALA A 349 -19.17 23.01 19.33
CA ALA A 349 -20.56 23.43 19.09
C ALA A 349 -21.02 24.82 19.60
N SER A 350 -20.99 25.80 18.69
CA SER A 350 -22.06 26.73 18.24
C SER A 350 -21.38 28.01 17.73
N SER A 351 -21.82 28.77 16.73
CA SER A 351 -23.16 29.10 16.27
C SER A 351 -23.11 29.66 14.84
N SER A 352 -24.19 29.45 14.11
CA SER A 352 -24.56 30.14 12.87
C SER A 352 -24.76 31.65 13.06
N ASN A 353 -24.18 32.49 12.18
CA ASN A 353 -24.90 33.46 11.31
C ASN A 353 -24.01 34.58 10.73
N LYS A 354 -24.18 34.79 9.42
CA LYS A 354 -24.24 36.05 8.64
C LYS A 354 -23.20 37.17 8.87
N GLY A 355 -22.40 37.40 7.83
CA GLY A 355 -22.56 38.60 6.99
C GLY A 355 -21.50 39.71 7.03
N SER A 356 -20.90 39.92 5.84
CA SER A 356 -20.42 41.20 5.27
C SER A 356 -18.94 41.61 5.42
N SER A 357 -18.20 41.29 4.35
CA SER A 357 -17.26 42.14 3.58
C SER A 357 -16.24 43.05 4.30
N ARG A 358 -14.95 42.72 4.11
CA ARG A 358 -14.06 43.48 3.21
C ARG A 358 -12.76 42.72 2.98
N ALA A 359 -12.51 42.40 1.72
CA ALA A 359 -11.26 41.84 1.24
C ALA A 359 -10.11 42.83 1.45
N SER A 360 -8.98 42.32 1.89
CA SER A 360 -7.66 42.85 1.53
C SER A 360 -6.79 41.65 1.24
N ASN A 361 -6.55 41.46 -0.06
CA ASN A 361 -5.65 40.47 -0.61
C ASN A 361 -4.23 40.69 -0.08
N THR A 362 -3.71 39.68 0.63
CA THR A 362 -2.29 39.35 0.57
C THR A 362 -2.21 37.89 0.19
N ASN A 363 -1.84 37.65 -1.07
CA ASN A 363 -1.55 36.33 -1.60
C ASN A 363 -0.44 35.67 -0.77
N PHE A 364 -0.76 34.53 -0.19
CA PHE A 364 0.20 33.49 0.14
C PHE A 364 -0.43 32.17 -0.27
N ASP A 365 -0.46 31.95 -1.59
CA ASP A 365 -0.84 30.67 -2.19
C ASP A 365 0.25 29.65 -1.86
N GLY A 366 -0.11 28.64 -1.07
CA GLY A 366 0.69 27.46 -0.80
C GLY A 366 -0.22 26.25 -0.67
N GLU A 367 -0.12 25.34 -1.64
CA GLU A 367 -0.80 24.04 -1.72
C GLU A 367 -0.80 23.29 -0.39
N PHE A 368 -1.91 23.25 0.33
CA PHE A 368 -2.03 22.44 1.55
C PHE A 368 -3.50 22.10 1.85
N SER A 369 -4.09 21.13 1.14
CA SER A 369 -5.46 20.72 1.45
C SER A 369 -5.82 19.32 0.94
N SER A 370 -5.31 18.29 1.61
CA SER A 370 -6.05 17.03 1.84
C SER A 370 -5.45 16.24 3.03
N GLY A 371 -4.12 16.04 3.05
CA GLY A 371 -3.43 15.33 4.15
C GLY A 371 -3.39 16.08 5.49
N THR A 372 -3.44 17.40 5.45
CA THR A 372 -3.56 18.29 6.63
C THR A 372 -4.78 17.95 7.49
N ASN A 373 -5.89 17.58 6.84
CA ASN A 373 -7.15 17.28 7.50
C ASN A 373 -7.14 15.89 8.17
N SER A 374 -6.45 14.88 7.58
CA SER A 374 -6.29 13.57 8.23
C SER A 374 -5.38 13.68 9.44
N ILE A 375 -4.25 14.37 9.32
CA ILE A 375 -3.29 14.56 10.42
C ILE A 375 -3.93 15.27 11.61
N MET A 376 -4.61 16.39 11.35
CA MET A 376 -5.30 17.14 12.42
C MET A 376 -6.45 16.34 13.02
N LYS A 377 -7.17 15.56 12.21
CA LYS A 377 -8.20 14.65 12.71
C LYS A 377 -7.58 13.63 13.67
N THR A 378 -6.52 12.91 13.28
CA THR A 378 -5.87 11.92 14.16
C THR A 378 -5.36 12.54 15.46
N LEU A 379 -4.66 13.68 15.39
CA LEU A 379 -4.13 14.36 16.59
C LEU A 379 -5.22 14.84 17.56
N LEU A 380 -6.43 15.13 17.06
CA LEU A 380 -7.53 15.67 17.86
C LEU A 380 -8.55 14.60 18.27
N THR A 381 -8.76 13.55 17.47
CA THR A 381 -9.84 12.58 17.64
C THR A 381 -9.37 11.18 18.02
N SER A 382 -8.06 10.88 17.96
CA SER A 382 -7.55 9.57 18.39
C SER A 382 -7.84 9.34 19.86
N GLU A 383 -8.49 8.22 20.19
CA GLU A 383 -8.81 7.82 21.56
C GLU A 383 -7.55 7.67 22.43
N TYR A 384 -6.41 7.32 21.83
CA TYR A 384 -5.13 7.14 22.52
C TYR A 384 -4.43 8.46 22.87
N LEU A 385 -4.78 9.55 22.17
CA LEU A 385 -4.19 10.88 22.36
C LEU A 385 -5.04 11.82 23.22
N VAL A 386 -6.29 11.42 23.54
CA VAL A 386 -7.16 12.19 24.43
C VAL A 386 -6.47 12.41 25.79
N GLY A 387 -6.34 13.68 26.19
CA GLY A 387 -5.69 14.06 27.44
C GLY A 387 -4.17 13.90 27.47
N LYS A 388 -3.53 13.62 26.33
CA LYS A 388 -2.05 13.48 26.20
C LYS A 388 -1.38 14.65 25.48
N ARG A 389 -2.15 15.69 25.13
CA ARG A 389 -1.60 16.93 24.54
C ARG A 389 -0.84 17.73 25.60
N LEU A 390 0.42 18.04 25.31
CA LEU A 390 1.29 18.86 26.16
C LEU A 390 1.36 20.29 25.60
N CYS A 391 1.57 21.26 26.49
CA CYS A 391 1.90 22.63 26.07
C CYS A 391 3.33 22.65 25.51
N TYR A 392 3.48 23.05 24.25
CA TYR A 392 4.77 23.07 23.57
C TYR A 392 5.79 23.96 24.29
N ASP A 393 5.36 25.12 24.79
CA ASP A 393 6.22 26.07 25.50
C ASP A 393 6.69 25.55 26.87
N GLY A 394 6.04 24.50 27.39
CA GLY A 394 6.48 23.78 28.60
C GLY A 394 7.57 22.75 28.34
N ILE A 395 8.01 22.57 27.09
CA ILE A 395 9.03 21.60 26.70
C ILE A 395 10.35 22.32 26.43
N THR A 396 11.39 21.90 27.12
CA THR A 396 12.74 22.47 27.01
C THR A 396 13.66 21.48 26.32
N PHE A 397 14.34 21.91 25.25
CA PHE A 397 15.31 21.09 24.52
C PHE A 397 16.71 21.35 25.07
N THR A 398 17.40 20.32 25.54
CA THR A 398 18.72 20.43 26.17
C THR A 398 19.85 20.09 25.19
N ARG A 399 19.89 18.87 24.67
CA ARG A 399 20.92 18.44 23.69
C ARG A 399 20.39 17.36 22.76
N ALA A 400 20.91 17.29 21.55
CA ALA A 400 20.62 16.16 20.66
C ALA A 400 21.22 14.87 21.23
N LEU A 401 20.41 13.80 21.24
CA LEU A 401 20.80 12.44 21.59
C LEU A 401 21.12 11.63 20.34
N SER A 402 20.31 11.79 19.29
CA SER A 402 20.43 11.03 18.04
C SER A 402 19.85 11.81 16.87
N ARG A 403 20.39 11.56 15.67
CA ARG A 403 19.89 12.07 14.39
C ARG A 403 19.98 10.96 13.35
N GLY A 404 18.88 10.62 12.71
CA GLY A 404 18.83 9.52 11.73
C GLY A 404 17.64 9.59 10.78
N GLY A 405 17.42 8.50 10.04
CA GLY A 405 16.33 8.41 9.06
C GLY A 405 14.93 8.65 9.65
N ASN A 406 14.75 8.29 10.91
CA ASN A 406 13.48 8.37 11.66
C ASN A 406 13.27 9.72 12.38
N GLY A 407 14.13 10.71 12.14
CA GLY A 407 14.05 12.02 12.79
C GLY A 407 15.25 12.35 13.67
N GLU A 408 15.05 13.30 14.57
CA GLU A 408 16.00 13.68 15.61
C GLU A 408 15.39 13.49 16.99
N VAL A 409 16.21 13.00 17.92
CA VAL A 409 15.83 12.77 19.32
C VAL A 409 16.69 13.67 20.18
N TRP A 410 16.03 14.41 21.07
CA TRP A 410 16.64 15.36 21.99
C TRP A 410 16.42 14.91 23.43
N LEU A 411 17.43 15.12 24.26
CA LEU A 411 17.26 15.20 25.69
C LEU A 411 16.56 16.51 26.01
N GLY A 412 15.57 16.48 26.87
CA GLY A 412 14.89 17.68 27.31
C GLY A 412 14.26 17.55 28.68
N GLU A 413 13.48 18.56 29.03
CA GLU A 413 12.76 18.65 30.29
C GLU A 413 11.31 19.06 30.04
N TYR A 414 10.38 18.39 30.72
CA TYR A 414 8.97 18.72 30.76
C TYR A 414 8.44 18.57 32.19
N ASN A 415 7.84 19.62 32.75
CA ASN A 415 7.34 19.66 34.14
C ASN A 415 8.38 19.18 35.19
N GLY A 416 9.64 19.61 35.06
CA GLY A 416 10.71 19.23 35.98
C GLY A 416 11.20 17.78 35.83
N ARG A 417 10.74 17.05 34.81
CA ARG A 417 11.16 15.68 34.52
C ARG A 417 12.01 15.64 33.27
N THR A 418 13.10 14.90 33.33
CA THR A 418 13.93 14.59 32.16
C THR A 418 13.18 13.67 31.21
N VAL A 419 13.13 14.05 29.93
CA VAL A 419 12.38 13.36 28.88
C VAL A 419 13.19 13.24 27.59
N ALA A 420 12.81 12.27 26.76
CA ALA A 420 13.29 12.15 25.39
C ALA A 420 12.26 12.76 24.44
N ILE A 421 12.68 13.70 23.59
CA ILE A 421 11.81 14.42 22.67
C ILE A 421 12.18 14.03 21.24
N LYS A 422 11.32 13.29 20.56
CA LYS A 422 11.49 12.92 19.16
C LYS A 422 10.73 13.90 18.28
N ARG A 423 11.36 14.35 17.19
CA ARG A 423 10.72 15.18 16.15
C ARG A 423 11.26 14.84 14.77
N LEU A 424 10.51 15.17 13.73
CA LEU A 424 10.96 15.01 12.35
C LEU A 424 12.14 15.92 12.03
N LEU A 425 13.00 15.48 11.11
CA LEU A 425 14.00 16.36 10.53
C LEU A 425 13.31 17.51 9.80
N GLN A 426 13.88 18.71 9.88
CA GLN A 426 13.29 19.93 9.31
C GLN A 426 13.01 19.83 7.80
N ASN A 427 13.84 19.09 7.06
CA ASN A 427 13.65 18.83 5.62
C ASN A 427 12.53 17.80 5.32
N LYS A 428 12.12 16.99 6.31
CA LYS A 428 10.98 16.07 6.23
C LYS A 428 9.71 16.65 6.84
N ALA A 429 9.80 17.67 7.69
CA ALA A 429 8.67 18.29 8.37
C ALA A 429 7.64 18.95 7.43
N HIS A 430 8.05 19.27 6.19
CA HIS A 430 7.16 19.79 5.14
C HIS A 430 6.62 18.71 4.19
N ASN A 431 7.06 17.46 4.34
CA ASN A 431 6.55 16.33 3.57
C ASN A 431 5.33 15.73 4.29
N ALA A 432 4.15 15.85 3.69
CA ALA A 432 2.89 15.40 4.29
C ALA A 432 2.90 13.90 4.65
N ASP A 433 3.49 13.05 3.81
CA ASP A 433 3.58 11.60 4.07
C ASP A 433 4.47 11.33 5.29
N ALA A 434 5.61 12.02 5.39
CA ALA A 434 6.51 11.86 6.54
C ALA A 434 5.88 12.35 7.85
N VAL A 435 5.05 13.41 7.78
CA VAL A 435 4.28 13.91 8.93
C VAL A 435 3.19 12.93 9.32
N GLU A 436 2.45 12.38 8.36
CA GLU A 436 1.41 11.39 8.61
C GLU A 436 1.97 10.10 9.23
N GLU A 437 3.09 9.58 8.70
CA GLU A 437 3.79 8.42 9.27
C GLU A 437 4.25 8.69 10.71
N PHE A 438 4.74 9.90 11.00
CA PHE A 438 5.14 10.27 12.35
C PHE A 438 3.96 10.39 13.32
N VAL A 439 2.82 10.88 12.85
CA VAL A 439 1.58 10.95 13.64
C VAL A 439 1.03 9.55 13.94
N GLN A 440 1.09 8.63 12.96
CA GLN A 440 0.76 7.23 13.19
C GLN A 440 1.70 6.59 14.23
N GLU A 441 3.00 6.91 14.19
CA GLU A 441 3.96 6.44 15.18
C GLU A 441 3.64 6.96 16.59
N ILE A 442 3.23 8.23 16.70
CA ILE A 442 2.79 8.85 17.95
C ILE A 442 1.56 8.12 18.50
N GLU A 443 0.55 7.89 17.67
CA GLU A 443 -0.67 7.19 18.05
C GLU A 443 -0.38 5.75 18.50
N LEU A 444 0.45 5.02 17.74
CA LEU A 444 0.84 3.67 18.09
C LEU A 444 1.59 3.64 19.43
N SER A 445 2.54 4.55 19.63
CA SER A 445 3.30 4.68 20.88
C SER A 445 2.39 5.01 22.07
N ALA A 446 1.38 5.87 21.86
CA ALA A 446 0.40 6.20 22.89
C ALA A 446 -0.49 5.00 23.26
N SER A 447 -0.77 4.10 22.31
CA SER A 447 -1.57 2.89 22.53
C SER A 447 -0.83 1.77 23.29
N LEU A 448 0.49 1.88 23.46
CA LEU A 448 1.33 0.82 24.02
C LEU A 448 1.67 1.11 25.49
N VAL A 449 1.14 0.29 26.40
CA VAL A 449 1.40 0.39 27.85
C VAL A 449 1.93 -0.94 28.37
N HIS A 450 3.24 -1.01 28.62
CA HIS A 450 3.87 -2.22 29.13
C HIS A 450 5.19 -1.89 29.87
N PRO A 451 5.56 -2.60 30.95
CA PRO A 451 6.79 -2.33 31.72
C PRO A 451 8.08 -2.39 30.91
N ASN A 452 8.13 -3.18 29.83
CA ASN A 452 9.30 -3.30 28.94
C ASN A 452 9.16 -2.53 27.62
N ILE A 453 8.20 -1.60 27.53
CA ILE A 453 8.06 -0.63 26.42
C ILE A 453 8.31 0.76 26.98
N ALA A 454 8.98 1.64 26.24
CA ALA A 454 9.17 3.02 26.67
C ALA A 454 7.83 3.74 26.83
N SER A 455 7.65 4.42 27.97
CA SER A 455 6.40 5.08 28.30
C SER A 455 6.19 6.34 27.44
N PHE A 456 5.04 6.42 26.78
CA PHE A 456 4.60 7.64 26.11
C PHE A 456 4.14 8.69 27.13
N VAL A 457 4.77 9.86 27.13
CA VAL A 457 4.44 10.98 28.04
C VAL A 457 3.36 11.85 27.42
N GLY A 458 3.50 12.19 26.13
CA GLY A 458 2.53 13.00 25.42
C GLY A 458 3.04 13.51 24.08
N VAL A 459 2.20 14.31 23.44
CA VAL A 459 2.47 14.92 22.14
C VAL A 459 2.24 16.43 22.24
N ALA A 460 3.11 17.23 21.61
CA ALA A 460 2.92 18.67 21.51
C ALA A 460 3.11 19.14 20.07
N TRP A 461 2.38 20.19 19.69
CA TRP A 461 2.53 20.83 18.40
C TRP A 461 2.08 22.28 18.48
N ASN A 462 2.83 23.16 17.81
CA ASN A 462 2.43 24.54 17.54
C ASN A 462 1.92 24.71 16.11
N SER A 463 2.43 23.88 15.19
CA SER A 463 2.08 23.80 13.78
C SER A 463 2.38 22.39 13.28
N LEU A 464 1.85 22.00 12.12
CA LEU A 464 2.00 20.63 11.59
C LEU A 464 3.46 20.27 11.26
N ASP A 465 4.30 21.25 10.97
CA ASP A 465 5.75 21.11 10.78
C ASP A 465 6.53 21.08 12.12
N LYS A 466 5.86 21.26 13.26
CA LYS A 466 6.45 21.31 14.61
C LYS A 466 5.77 20.36 15.59
N ILE A 467 5.49 19.15 15.15
CA ILE A 467 4.99 18.08 16.01
C ILE A 467 6.17 17.43 16.74
N VAL A 468 6.00 17.20 18.05
CA VAL A 468 6.99 16.54 18.90
C VAL A 468 6.33 15.45 19.74
N MET A 469 7.01 14.31 19.81
CA MET A 469 6.65 13.18 20.65
C MET A 469 7.53 13.19 21.90
N VAL A 470 6.93 13.12 23.08
CA VAL A 470 7.64 13.10 24.36
C VAL A 470 7.54 11.70 24.96
N LEU A 471 8.69 11.11 25.25
CA LEU A 471 8.86 9.79 25.83
C LEU A 471 9.66 9.87 27.13
N GLU A 472 9.57 8.81 27.93
CA GLU A 472 10.46 8.59 29.07
C GLU A 472 11.94 8.55 28.62
N PHE A 473 12.82 9.17 29.40
CA PHE A 473 14.26 9.16 29.15
C PHE A 473 14.97 8.04 29.91
N PHE A 474 15.93 7.39 29.27
CA PHE A 474 16.69 6.27 29.82
C PHE A 474 18.18 6.58 29.84
N PRO A 475 18.80 6.78 31.01
CA PRO A 475 20.16 7.30 31.13
C PRO A 475 21.25 6.30 30.74
N MET A 476 20.97 4.99 30.77
CA MET A 476 21.96 3.97 30.38
C MET A 476 22.09 3.82 28.85
N GLY A 477 21.29 4.56 28.08
CA GLY A 477 21.34 4.57 26.61
C GLY A 477 20.83 3.28 25.99
N ASP A 478 21.24 3.02 24.75
CA ASP A 478 20.86 1.83 24.01
C ASP A 478 21.75 0.62 24.34
N LEU A 479 21.18 -0.57 24.19
CA LEU A 479 21.83 -1.84 24.52
C LEU A 479 23.07 -2.08 23.66
N GLN A 480 23.14 -1.58 22.42
CA GLN A 480 24.33 -1.75 21.57
C GLN A 480 25.51 -0.97 22.15
N ALA A 481 25.32 0.30 22.48
CA ALA A 481 26.33 1.12 23.14
C ALA A 481 26.74 0.50 24.48
N HIS A 482 25.74 0.06 25.27
CA HIS A 482 25.99 -0.54 26.58
C HIS A 482 26.81 -1.83 26.49
N LEU A 483 26.46 -2.75 25.58
CA LEU A 483 27.23 -3.97 25.35
C LEU A 483 28.64 -3.66 24.82
N SER A 484 28.79 -2.65 23.96
CA SER A 484 30.11 -2.27 23.43
C SER A 484 31.05 -1.79 24.54
N SER A 485 30.52 -1.11 25.56
CA SER A 485 31.31 -0.59 26.67
C SER A 485 31.46 -1.57 27.83
N TYR A 486 30.48 -2.45 28.07
CA TYR A 486 30.39 -3.24 29.31
C TYR A 486 30.14 -4.74 29.12
N ALA A 487 30.22 -5.29 27.90
CA ALA A 487 29.88 -6.71 27.64
C ALA A 487 30.59 -7.73 28.54
N ASN A 488 31.85 -7.46 28.93
CA ASN A 488 32.66 -8.34 29.78
C ASN A 488 32.31 -8.22 31.26
N ALA A 489 31.69 -7.11 31.68
CA ALA A 489 31.24 -6.88 33.05
C ALA A 489 29.85 -7.47 33.32
N MET A 490 29.09 -7.78 32.27
CA MET A 490 27.74 -8.33 32.39
C MET A 490 27.73 -9.85 32.45
N ALA A 491 27.16 -10.40 33.51
CA ALA A 491 26.99 -11.84 33.66
C ALA A 491 25.82 -12.34 32.80
N TRP A 492 26.02 -13.48 32.13
CA TRP A 492 24.97 -14.12 31.34
C TRP A 492 23.80 -14.59 32.21
N SER A 493 24.11 -15.21 33.34
CA SER A 493 23.14 -15.83 34.25
C SER A 493 22.18 -14.85 34.90
N THR A 494 22.55 -13.57 34.99
CA THR A 494 21.73 -12.53 35.63
C THR A 494 21.34 -11.43 34.66
N ASP A 495 22.30 -10.73 34.08
CA ASP A 495 22.04 -9.43 33.45
C ASP A 495 21.48 -9.61 32.03
N LYS A 496 22.18 -10.42 31.22
CA LYS A 496 21.81 -10.64 29.81
C LYS A 496 20.49 -11.40 29.69
N ILE A 497 20.26 -12.41 30.54
CA ILE A 497 18.99 -13.15 30.59
C ILE A 497 17.85 -12.23 31.02
N ARG A 498 18.02 -11.37 32.03
CA ARG A 498 16.96 -10.44 32.46
C ARG A 498 16.58 -9.46 31.34
N ILE A 499 17.56 -8.93 30.62
CA ILE A 499 17.33 -8.08 29.46
C ILE A 499 16.57 -8.84 28.37
N ALA A 500 17.01 -10.05 28.01
CA ALA A 500 16.35 -10.88 27.01
C ALA A 500 14.89 -11.21 27.38
N VAL A 501 14.63 -11.55 28.64
CA VAL A 501 13.25 -11.78 29.15
C VAL A 501 12.42 -10.52 29.05
N GLY A 502 12.98 -9.35 29.38
CA GLY A 502 12.28 -8.07 29.23
C GLY A 502 11.90 -7.79 27.76
N ILE A 503 12.81 -8.04 26.84
CA ILE A 503 12.54 -7.92 25.39
C ILE A 503 11.43 -8.90 24.97
N GLY A 504 11.51 -10.15 25.41
CA GLY A 504 10.49 -11.17 25.11
C GLY A 504 9.10 -10.78 25.58
N ARG A 505 8.97 -10.25 26.81
CA ARG A 505 7.69 -9.73 27.34
C ARG A 505 7.15 -8.54 26.55
N ALA A 506 8.03 -7.63 26.13
CA ALA A 506 7.62 -6.53 25.26
C ALA A 506 7.05 -7.05 23.94
N LEU A 507 7.72 -8.02 23.29
CA LEU A 507 7.27 -8.61 22.03
C LEU A 507 5.97 -9.41 22.18
N GLU A 508 5.81 -10.17 23.26
CA GLU A 508 4.56 -10.87 23.60
C GLU A 508 3.40 -9.87 23.71
N CYS A 509 3.60 -8.72 24.36
CA CYS A 509 2.62 -7.65 24.43
C CYS A 509 2.25 -7.10 23.04
N LEU A 510 3.19 -7.01 22.09
CA LEU A 510 2.90 -6.54 20.73
C LEU A 510 2.14 -7.62 19.93
N HIS A 511 2.60 -8.86 20.00
CA HIS A 511 2.08 -9.98 19.20
C HIS A 511 0.72 -10.48 19.67
N SER A 512 0.36 -10.25 20.95
CA SER A 512 -0.95 -10.62 21.52
C SER A 512 -2.09 -9.65 21.15
N ARG A 513 -1.80 -8.54 20.47
CA ARG A 513 -2.83 -7.62 19.99
C ARG A 513 -3.66 -8.25 18.87
N THR A 514 -4.85 -7.70 18.62
CA THR A 514 -5.71 -8.10 17.50
C THR A 514 -5.98 -6.87 16.62
N PRO A 515 -5.39 -6.76 15.42
CA PRO A 515 -4.42 -7.71 14.82
C PRO A 515 -3.04 -7.68 15.53
N PRO A 516 -2.22 -8.75 15.42
CA PRO A 516 -0.87 -8.78 15.97
C PRO A 516 0.01 -7.67 15.43
N LEU A 517 0.71 -6.95 16.30
CA LEU A 517 1.63 -5.89 15.92
C LEU A 517 3.06 -6.43 15.81
N ILE A 518 3.66 -6.37 14.63
CA ILE A 518 5.05 -6.81 14.41
C ILE A 518 5.99 -5.59 14.45
N HIS A 519 7.04 -5.63 15.28
CA HIS A 519 7.97 -4.50 15.44
C HIS A 519 8.78 -4.18 14.16
N ARG A 520 9.18 -5.21 13.41
CA ARG A 520 9.93 -5.16 12.12
C ARG A 520 11.33 -4.53 12.12
N ASP A 521 11.72 -3.81 13.18
CA ASP A 521 13.09 -3.30 13.36
C ASP A 521 13.64 -3.60 14.75
N LEU A 522 13.52 -4.85 15.20
CA LEU A 522 14.09 -5.24 16.47
C LEU A 522 15.61 -5.33 16.33
N LYS A 523 16.33 -4.42 17.01
CA LYS A 523 17.79 -4.40 17.06
C LYS A 523 18.27 -3.80 18.38
N ALA A 524 19.52 -4.06 18.75
CA ALA A 524 20.08 -3.58 20.01
C ALA A 524 20.04 -2.04 20.17
N LYS A 525 20.06 -1.28 19.07
CA LYS A 525 19.87 0.19 19.09
C LYS A 525 18.47 0.64 19.50
N ASN A 526 17.46 -0.23 19.35
CA ASN A 526 16.06 0.06 19.68
C ASN A 526 15.65 -0.54 21.04
N ILE A 527 16.64 -0.99 21.83
CA ILE A 527 16.45 -1.41 23.22
C ILE A 527 17.17 -0.40 24.10
N LEU A 528 16.44 0.38 24.88
CA LEU A 528 16.99 1.26 25.90
C LEU A 528 17.08 0.53 27.25
N LEU A 529 17.97 1.01 28.12
CA LEU A 529 18.18 0.43 29.44
C LEU A 529 17.86 1.43 30.56
N THR A 530 17.14 0.97 31.57
CA THR A 530 16.97 1.70 32.83
C THR A 530 18.27 1.67 33.65
N GLU A 531 18.36 2.47 34.72
CA GLU A 531 19.46 2.39 35.69
C GLU A 531 19.59 1.01 36.34
N ALA A 532 18.48 0.27 36.43
CA ALA A 532 18.43 -1.09 36.95
C ALA A 532 18.74 -2.17 35.87
N LEU A 533 19.19 -1.75 34.67
CA LEU A 533 19.46 -2.61 33.51
C LEU A 533 18.24 -3.38 33.01
N GLU A 534 17.05 -2.79 33.12
CA GLU A 534 15.84 -3.34 32.54
C GLU A 534 15.64 -2.87 31.10
N ALA A 535 15.21 -3.78 30.23
CA ALA A 535 15.00 -3.51 28.82
C ALA A 535 13.72 -2.71 28.56
N LYS A 536 13.82 -1.69 27.69
CA LYS A 536 12.74 -0.83 27.23
C LYS A 536 12.76 -0.74 25.71
N LEU A 537 11.78 -1.35 25.06
CA LEU A 537 11.63 -1.34 23.61
C LEU A 537 11.12 0.02 23.11
N ILE A 538 11.71 0.53 22.03
CA ILE A 538 11.37 1.81 21.39
C ILE A 538 11.26 1.66 19.86
N ASP A 539 10.73 2.70 19.20
CA ASP A 539 10.75 2.90 17.73
C ASP A 539 9.91 1.88 16.95
N PHE A 540 8.60 1.90 17.22
CA PHE A 540 7.58 1.06 16.59
C PHE A 540 7.23 1.60 15.19
N GLY A 541 8.13 1.41 14.22
CA GLY A 541 7.98 1.96 12.88
C GLY A 541 6.74 1.47 12.14
N VAL A 542 5.67 2.26 12.16
CA VAL A 542 4.36 1.95 11.54
C VAL A 542 4.45 1.86 10.01
N SER A 543 5.43 2.52 9.39
CA SER A 543 5.57 2.64 7.94
C SER A 543 6.56 1.68 7.28
N ARG A 544 7.15 0.74 8.03
CA ARG A 544 8.22 -0.14 7.49
C ARG A 544 7.76 -1.21 6.50
N ASP A 545 6.48 -1.25 6.14
CA ASP A 545 6.05 -1.99 4.93
C ASP A 545 6.50 -1.30 3.61
N ARG A 546 7.01 -0.05 3.67
CA ARG A 546 7.27 0.78 2.47
C ARG A 546 8.73 1.13 2.17
N GLN A 547 9.69 0.75 3.01
CA GLN A 547 11.11 0.95 2.67
C GLN A 547 11.72 -0.37 2.21
N GLU A 548 12.07 -0.43 0.92
CA GLU A 548 13.22 -1.23 0.48
C GLU A 548 14.31 -1.07 1.52
N TYR A 549 14.88 -2.18 1.98
CA TYR A 549 16.04 -2.19 2.86
C TYR A 549 17.17 -1.45 2.14
N SER A 550 17.19 -0.13 2.29
CA SER A 550 18.24 0.73 1.80
C SER A 550 19.50 0.26 2.52
N MET A 551 20.36 -0.44 1.77
CA MET A 551 21.68 -0.85 2.19
C MET A 551 22.61 0.35 2.50
N THR A 552 22.09 1.58 2.47
CA THR A 552 22.84 2.83 2.52
C THR A 552 22.72 3.59 3.85
N SER A 553 22.07 3.04 4.88
CA SER A 553 22.16 3.60 6.24
C SER A 553 22.99 2.72 7.19
N GLY A 554 24.29 2.59 6.89
CA GLY A 554 25.36 2.24 7.82
C GLY A 554 25.26 0.87 8.50
N VAL A 555 25.98 -0.12 7.95
CA VAL A 555 26.53 -1.33 8.61
C VAL A 555 25.72 -1.81 9.82
N GLY A 556 24.66 -2.59 9.59
CA GLY A 556 23.91 -3.12 10.73
C GLY A 556 22.65 -3.90 10.42
N THR A 557 21.65 -3.27 9.81
CA THR A 557 20.28 -3.82 9.78
C THR A 557 20.16 -5.26 9.23
N PRO A 558 20.91 -5.72 8.21
CA PRO A 558 20.81 -7.10 7.73
C PRO A 558 21.13 -8.16 8.79
N PHE A 559 21.99 -7.85 9.78
CA PHE A 559 22.41 -8.79 10.81
C PHE A 559 21.29 -9.13 11.82
N TRP A 560 20.25 -8.30 11.89
CA TRP A 560 19.07 -8.51 12.75
C TRP A 560 17.83 -8.89 11.95
N THR A 561 17.88 -8.79 10.63
CA THR A 561 16.77 -9.15 9.75
C THR A 561 16.71 -10.67 9.62
N ALA A 562 15.52 -11.23 9.86
CA ALA A 562 15.32 -12.66 9.71
C ALA A 562 15.54 -13.10 8.24
N PRO A 563 16.07 -14.31 7.98
CA PRO A 563 16.40 -14.76 6.63
C PRO A 563 15.22 -14.66 5.66
N GLU A 564 14.02 -15.01 6.11
CA GLU A 564 12.80 -14.92 5.32
C GLU A 564 12.50 -13.48 4.88
N VAL A 565 12.85 -12.49 5.70
CA VAL A 565 12.66 -11.07 5.40
C VAL A 565 13.73 -10.56 4.43
N LEU A 566 14.97 -11.05 4.54
CA LEU A 566 16.03 -10.79 3.55
C LEU A 566 15.71 -11.43 2.19
N GLU A 567 14.99 -12.55 2.21
CA GLU A 567 14.48 -13.26 1.03
C GLU A 567 13.18 -12.67 0.48
N GLY A 568 12.66 -11.59 1.08
CA GLY A 568 11.44 -10.90 0.64
C GLY A 568 10.12 -11.61 1.00
N LYS A 569 10.15 -12.63 1.86
CA LYS A 569 8.97 -13.31 2.41
C LYS A 569 8.36 -12.46 3.54
N LYS A 570 7.06 -12.62 3.77
CA LYS A 570 6.36 -11.91 4.87
C LYS A 570 6.89 -12.39 6.24
N ALA A 571 7.30 -11.44 7.08
CA ALA A 571 7.51 -11.70 8.51
C ALA A 571 6.17 -12.03 9.17
N SER A 572 6.08 -13.17 9.86
CA SER A 572 4.89 -13.56 10.64
C SER A 572 5.20 -13.55 12.13
N ALA A 573 4.28 -13.04 12.95
CA ALA A 573 4.33 -13.19 14.42
C ALA A 573 4.04 -14.62 14.89
N THR A 574 3.55 -15.49 13.99
CA THR A 574 3.20 -16.88 14.29
C THR A 574 4.30 -17.83 13.80
N ARG A 575 5.31 -18.04 14.65
CA ARG A 575 6.07 -19.29 14.83
C ARG A 575 7.17 -19.07 15.88
N SER A 576 6.92 -19.54 17.09
CA SER A 576 7.94 -20.00 18.05
C SER A 576 7.37 -21.20 18.79
#